data_AF-A0A9E3QFJ4-F1
#
_entry.id   AF-A0A9E3QFJ4-F1
#
_cell.length_a   1.000
_cell.length_b   1.000
_cell.length_c   1.000
_cell.angle_alpha   90.00
_cell.angle_beta   90.00
_cell.angle_gamma   90.00
#
_symmetry.space_group_name_H-M   'P 1'
#
loop_
_entity.id
_entity.type
_entity.pdbx_description
1 polymer ?
#
loop_
_entity_poly.entity_id
_entity_poly.type
_entity_poly.pdbx_seq_one_letter_code
_entity_poly.pdbx_strand_id
1 'polypeptide(L)'
;MPKAPDTSRPGPRLRRSDHPYRLTVEQFDRMVAAGILREGEPVYLWDGLLIAAMTETQLHANALGNLHDLLVAAVPAGYFVNQEKPIVLAAGSKPQPDLTIVRGQRSDYRRQAPSPIGGSRCTLSPRARRPGRTTAVLDSTDQARRCR
;
A
#
# COMPACT_ATOMS: atom_id res chain seq x y z
N MET A 1 -2.25 13.92 -24.26
CA MET A 1 -2.26 13.16 -23.00
C MET A 1 -2.20 11.67 -23.35
N PRO A 2 -1.11 10.93 -23.09
CA PRO A 2 -1.16 9.48 -23.24
C PRO A 2 -2.13 8.91 -22.21
N LYS A 3 -3.07 8.11 -22.70
CA LYS A 3 -4.16 7.49 -21.94
C LYS A 3 -3.60 6.56 -20.85
N ALA A 4 -4.23 6.52 -19.68
CA ALA A 4 -3.96 5.48 -18.69
C ALA A 4 -4.04 4.09 -19.36
N PRO A 5 -3.20 3.12 -18.99
CA PRO A 5 -3.25 1.79 -19.58
C PRO A 5 -4.67 1.23 -19.46
N ASP A 6 -5.14 0.60 -20.55
CA ASP A 6 -6.46 0.00 -20.59
C ASP A 6 -6.50 -1.25 -19.70
N THR A 7 -6.91 -1.06 -18.45
CA THR A 7 -7.04 -2.12 -17.44
C THR A 7 -8.27 -3.00 -17.66
N SER A 8 -9.16 -2.65 -18.60
CA SER A 8 -10.32 -3.46 -18.97
C SER A 8 -9.95 -4.62 -19.89
N ARG A 9 -8.77 -4.56 -20.52
CA ARG A 9 -8.30 -5.63 -21.40
C ARG A 9 -7.71 -6.78 -20.57
N PRO A 10 -8.20 -8.02 -20.73
CA PRO A 10 -7.62 -9.16 -20.04
C PRO A 10 -6.13 -9.30 -20.42
N GLY A 11 -5.31 -9.61 -19.42
CA GLY A 11 -3.87 -9.76 -19.57
C GLY A 11 -3.49 -10.85 -20.60
N PRO A 12 -2.27 -10.83 -21.13
CA PRO A 12 -1.80 -11.88 -22.03
C PRO A 12 -1.89 -13.25 -21.34
N ARG A 13 -2.32 -14.27 -22.09
CA ARG A 13 -2.29 -15.66 -21.62
C ARG A 13 -0.83 -16.12 -21.60
N LEU A 14 -0.21 -16.06 -20.42
CA LEU A 14 1.11 -16.62 -20.18
C LEU A 14 1.09 -18.13 -20.48
N ARG A 15 2.13 -18.63 -21.14
CA ARG A 15 2.32 -20.07 -21.34
C ARG A 15 2.62 -20.71 -19.99
N ARG A 16 2.36 -22.01 -19.87
CA ARG A 16 2.65 -22.76 -18.62
C ARG A 16 4.13 -22.69 -18.19
N SER A 17 5.05 -22.46 -19.13
CA SER A 17 6.48 -22.29 -18.90
C SER A 17 6.88 -20.86 -18.53
N ASP A 18 6.02 -19.88 -18.78
CA ASP A 18 6.34 -18.48 -18.55
C ASP A 18 6.24 -18.20 -17.06
N HIS A 19 7.33 -17.73 -16.47
CA HIS A 19 7.36 -17.32 -15.08
C HIS A 19 7.47 -15.80 -15.03
N PRO A 20 6.62 -15.10 -14.27
CA PRO A 20 6.69 -13.66 -14.19
C PRO A 20 8.00 -13.25 -13.51
N TYR A 21 8.68 -12.26 -14.09
CA TYR A 21 9.82 -11.62 -13.45
C TYR A 21 9.33 -10.79 -12.27
N ARG A 22 9.89 -11.02 -11.08
CA ARG A 22 9.50 -10.30 -9.86
C ARG A 22 10.34 -9.05 -9.69
N LEU A 23 9.67 -7.91 -9.63
CA LEU A 23 10.27 -6.61 -9.36
C LEU A 23 10.53 -6.43 -7.86
N THR A 24 11.60 -5.72 -7.57
CA THR A 24 11.92 -5.21 -6.23
C THR A 24 11.24 -3.86 -5.99
N VAL A 25 11.13 -3.47 -4.72
CA VAL A 25 10.62 -2.14 -4.35
C VAL A 25 11.52 -1.04 -4.92
N GLU A 26 12.83 -1.25 -4.90
CA GLU A 26 13.82 -0.32 -5.44
C GLU A 26 13.69 -0.16 -6.95
N GLN A 27 13.38 -1.24 -7.68
CA GLN A 27 13.09 -1.15 -9.12
C GLN A 27 11.81 -0.37 -9.39
N PHE A 28 10.75 -0.62 -8.62
CA PHE A 28 9.48 0.12 -8.73
C PHE A 28 9.67 1.62 -8.46
N ASP A 29 10.37 1.98 -7.38
CA ASP A 29 10.63 3.38 -7.04
C ASP A 29 11.49 4.08 -8.10
N ARG A 30 12.44 3.37 -8.74
CA ARG A 30 13.17 3.91 -9.91
C ARG A 30 12.27 4.13 -11.12
N MET A 31 11.28 3.29 -11.36
CA MET A 31 10.32 3.47 -12.47
C MET A 31 9.44 4.71 -12.23
N VAL A 32 9.00 4.95 -11.00
CA VAL A 32 8.27 6.17 -10.62
C VAL A 32 9.15 7.40 -10.76
N ALA A 33 10.38 7.36 -10.21
CA ALA A 33 11.33 8.48 -10.29
C ALA A 33 11.73 8.82 -11.73
N ALA A 34 11.80 7.83 -12.62
CA ALA A 34 12.07 8.01 -14.04
C ALA A 34 10.83 8.46 -14.86
N GLY A 35 9.65 8.58 -14.23
CA GLY A 35 8.40 8.95 -14.88
C GLY A 35 7.83 7.87 -15.83
N ILE A 36 8.33 6.63 -15.72
CA ILE A 36 7.79 5.47 -16.46
C ILE A 36 6.40 5.13 -15.94
N LEU A 37 6.25 5.13 -14.60
CA LEU A 37 4.97 5.11 -13.91
C LEU A 37 4.74 6.49 -13.32
N ARG A 38 3.54 7.06 -13.49
CA ARG A 38 3.24 8.37 -12.90
C ARG A 38 2.92 8.23 -11.43
N GLU A 39 3.32 9.22 -10.65
CA GLU A 39 2.83 9.34 -9.27
C GLU A 39 1.31 9.49 -9.29
N GLY A 40 0.60 8.64 -8.53
CA GLY A 40 -0.86 8.58 -8.51
C GLY A 40 -1.50 7.76 -9.65
N GLU A 41 -0.71 7.10 -10.51
CA GLU A 41 -1.24 6.10 -11.43
C GLU A 41 -1.83 4.92 -10.61
N PRO A 42 -2.98 4.33 -11.01
CA PRO A 42 -3.64 3.26 -10.26
C PRO A 42 -2.89 1.93 -10.45
N VAL A 43 -1.63 1.87 -10.01
CA VAL A 43 -0.75 0.71 -10.11
C VAL A 43 0.06 0.57 -8.82
N TYR A 44 0.12 -0.63 -8.25
CA TYR A 44 0.92 -0.94 -7.07
C TYR A 44 1.72 -2.23 -7.25
N LEU A 45 2.75 -2.40 -6.42
CA LEU A 45 3.61 -3.59 -6.43
C LEU A 45 3.13 -4.61 -5.38
N TRP A 46 2.71 -5.78 -5.83
CA TRP A 46 2.26 -6.88 -4.97
C TRP A 46 3.09 -8.15 -5.23
N ASP A 47 3.85 -8.58 -4.23
CA ASP A 47 4.70 -9.78 -4.32
C ASP A 47 5.61 -9.77 -5.58
N GLY A 48 6.16 -8.60 -5.91
CA GLY A 48 6.98 -8.39 -7.09
C GLY A 48 6.24 -8.27 -8.43
N LEU A 49 4.90 -8.22 -8.44
CA LEU A 49 4.10 -8.02 -9.65
C LEU A 49 3.46 -6.62 -9.66
N LEU A 50 3.41 -5.98 -10.83
CA LEU A 50 2.65 -4.75 -11.02
C LEU A 50 1.18 -5.09 -11.20
N ILE A 51 0.34 -4.59 -10.28
CA ILE A 51 -1.10 -4.78 -10.31
C ILE A 51 -1.77 -3.44 -10.55
N ALA A 52 -2.68 -3.39 -11.52
CA ALA A 52 -3.53 -2.22 -11.72
C ALA A 52 -4.68 -2.23 -10.70
N ALA A 53 -4.90 -1.09 -10.04
CA ALA A 53 -6.05 -0.88 -9.19
C ALA A 53 -7.33 -0.73 -10.05
N MET A 54 -8.44 -1.21 -9.49
CA MET A 54 -9.75 -1.06 -10.09
C MET A 54 -10.25 0.38 -9.92
N THR A 55 -11.10 0.83 -10.82
CA THR A 55 -11.74 2.15 -10.72
C THR A 55 -12.56 2.24 -9.44
N GLU A 56 -12.35 3.32 -8.68
CA GLU A 56 -13.08 3.58 -7.45
C GLU A 56 -14.58 3.83 -7.75
N THR A 57 -15.46 3.25 -6.95
CA THR A 57 -16.91 3.51 -7.04
C THR A 57 -17.31 4.58 -6.03
N GLN A 58 -18.35 5.36 -6.33
CA GLN A 58 -18.85 6.39 -5.40
C GLN A 58 -19.28 5.82 -4.04
N LEU A 59 -19.73 4.56 -4.01
CA LEU A 59 -20.05 3.88 -2.76
C LEU A 59 -18.79 3.60 -1.94
N HIS A 60 -17.70 3.17 -2.60
CA HIS A 60 -16.41 2.96 -1.95
C HIS A 60 -15.86 4.26 -1.39
N ALA A 61 -15.84 5.33 -2.20
CA ALA A 61 -15.35 6.65 -1.79
C ALA A 61 -16.06 7.17 -0.54
N ASN A 62 -17.41 7.10 -0.52
CA ASN A 62 -18.19 7.53 0.64
C ASN A 62 -17.94 6.67 1.88
N ALA A 63 -17.90 5.34 1.73
CA ALA A 63 -17.62 4.45 2.85
C ALA A 63 -16.21 4.68 3.42
N LEU A 64 -15.24 4.91 2.54
CA LEU A 64 -13.86 5.16 2.88
C LEU A 64 -13.67 6.49 3.61
N GLY A 65 -14.27 7.57 3.11
CA GLY A 65 -14.26 8.89 3.75
C GLY A 65 -14.89 8.86 5.14
N ASN A 66 -16.06 8.23 5.29
CA ASN A 66 -16.70 8.09 6.59
C ASN A 66 -15.83 7.31 7.60
N LEU A 67 -15.18 6.24 7.16
CA LEU A 67 -14.30 5.46 8.03
C LEU A 67 -13.02 6.23 8.37
N HIS A 68 -12.45 6.97 7.41
CA HIS A 68 -11.31 7.84 7.64
C HIS A 68 -11.60 8.85 8.75
N ASP A 69 -12.73 9.57 8.66
CA ASP A 69 -13.09 10.60 9.63
C ASP A 69 -13.32 10.03 11.04
N LEU A 70 -13.97 8.86 11.13
CA LEU A 70 -14.13 8.13 12.38
C LEU A 70 -12.78 7.72 12.99
N LEU A 71 -11.83 7.25 12.17
CA LEU A 71 -10.50 6.87 12.65
C LEU A 71 -9.69 8.09 13.08
N VAL A 72 -9.73 9.20 12.33
CA VAL A 72 -9.04 10.44 12.71
C VAL A 72 -9.54 10.93 14.07
N ALA A 73 -10.84 10.82 14.36
CA ALA A 73 -11.41 11.20 15.64
C ALA A 73 -11.03 10.22 16.79
N ALA A 74 -10.80 8.94 16.49
CA ALA A 74 -10.56 7.90 17.49
C ALA A 74 -9.08 7.65 17.80
N VAL A 75 -8.17 7.97 16.88
CA VAL A 75 -6.75 7.66 16.99
C VAL A 75 -6.06 8.61 17.98
N PRO A 76 -5.25 8.10 18.94
CA PRO A 76 -4.61 8.93 19.94
C PRO A 76 -3.49 9.80 19.35
N ALA A 77 -3.08 10.82 20.12
CA ALA A 77 -1.94 11.65 19.77
C ALA A 77 -0.67 10.80 19.55
N GLY A 78 0.15 11.19 18.57
CA GLY A 78 1.32 10.42 18.16
C GLY A 78 1.03 9.32 17.15
N TYR A 79 -0.16 9.31 16.56
CA TYR A 79 -0.52 8.48 15.41
C TYR A 79 -1.26 9.35 14.38
N PHE A 80 -1.27 8.92 13.12
CA PHE A 80 -2.07 9.53 12.06
C PHE A 80 -2.70 8.46 11.17
N VAL A 81 -3.83 8.81 10.56
CA VAL A 81 -4.49 7.99 9.55
C VAL A 81 -3.96 8.40 8.16
N ASN A 82 -3.63 7.40 7.36
CA ASN A 82 -3.20 7.56 5.98
C ASN A 82 -4.20 6.84 5.07
N GLN A 83 -4.77 7.57 4.13
CA GLN A 83 -5.74 7.06 3.16
C GLN A 83 -5.06 6.81 1.81
N GLU A 84 -5.22 5.59 1.30
CA GLU A 84 -4.75 5.17 -0.04
C GLU A 84 -3.28 5.55 -0.30
N LYS A 85 -2.42 5.38 0.70
CA LYS A 85 -0.99 5.63 0.57
C LYS A 85 -0.19 4.33 0.57
N PRO A 86 0.86 4.23 -0.26
CA PRO A 86 1.73 3.07 -0.27
C PRO A 86 2.36 2.82 1.11
N ILE A 87 2.40 1.54 1.52
CA ILE A 87 3.17 1.06 2.68
C ILE A 87 4.11 -0.06 2.24
N VAL A 88 5.25 -0.23 2.89
CA VAL A 88 6.20 -1.31 2.58
C VAL A 88 6.00 -2.46 3.56
N LEU A 89 5.53 -3.62 3.09
CA LEU A 89 5.31 -4.79 3.96
C LEU A 89 6.49 -5.76 4.01
N ALA A 90 7.19 -5.93 2.89
CA ALA A 90 8.35 -6.82 2.76
C ALA A 90 9.22 -6.41 1.55
N ALA A 91 10.40 -7.01 1.42
CA ALA A 91 11.29 -6.84 0.27
C ALA A 91 10.62 -7.36 -1.01
N GLY A 92 9.82 -6.51 -1.67
CA GLY A 92 9.04 -6.83 -2.87
C GLY A 92 7.53 -6.59 -2.78
N SER A 93 7.02 -6.09 -1.65
CA SER A 93 5.59 -5.79 -1.49
C SER A 93 5.40 -4.36 -0.98
N LYS A 94 4.80 -3.52 -1.82
CA LYS A 94 4.46 -2.13 -1.53
C LYS A 94 2.99 -1.86 -1.89
N PRO A 95 2.04 -2.45 -1.14
CA PRO A 95 0.63 -2.25 -1.42
C PRO A 95 0.16 -0.85 -1.08
N GLN A 96 -0.97 -0.47 -1.65
CA GLN A 96 -1.71 0.75 -1.34
C GLN A 96 -3.05 0.38 -0.70
N PRO A 97 -3.10 0.22 0.63
CA PRO A 97 -4.33 -0.06 1.35
C PRO A 97 -5.24 1.17 1.43
N ASP A 98 -6.55 0.93 1.54
CA ASP A 98 -7.56 1.99 1.65
C ASP A 98 -7.30 2.90 2.86
N LEU A 99 -7.02 2.32 4.04
CA LEU A 99 -6.63 3.04 5.26
C LEU A 99 -5.51 2.35 6.02
N THR A 100 -4.61 3.14 6.57
CA THR A 100 -3.55 2.71 7.48
C THR A 100 -3.46 3.63 8.69
N ILE A 101 -3.20 3.05 9.86
CA ILE A 101 -2.90 3.80 11.08
C ILE A 101 -1.40 3.70 11.32
N VAL A 102 -0.73 4.84 11.33
CA VAL A 102 0.73 4.96 11.40
C VAL A 102 1.10 5.74 12.64
N ARG A 103 2.06 5.24 13.40
CA ARG A 103 2.63 5.92 14.56
C ARG A 103 3.62 7.01 14.12
N GLY A 104 3.64 8.14 14.82
CA GLY A 104 4.50 9.29 14.55
C GLY A 104 3.75 10.46 13.91
N GLN A 105 4.50 11.32 13.24
CA GLN A 105 3.98 12.44 12.45
C GLN A 105 4.25 12.20 10.96
N ARG A 106 3.43 12.80 10.09
CA ARG A 106 3.65 12.69 8.63
C ARG A 106 5.04 13.19 8.20
N SER A 107 5.62 14.13 8.95
CA SER A 107 6.98 14.63 8.73
C SER A 107 8.06 13.56 8.82
N ASP A 108 7.82 12.51 9.61
CA ASP A 108 8.80 11.47 9.90
C ASP A 108 9.00 10.54 8.68
N TYR A 109 8.01 10.52 7.77
CA TYR A 109 7.94 9.64 6.60
C TYR A 109 8.16 10.38 5.27
N ARG A 110 8.73 11.59 5.30
CA ARG A 110 8.96 12.41 4.08
C ARG A 110 9.83 11.75 3.02
N ARG A 111 10.73 10.85 3.42
CA ARG A 111 11.72 10.22 2.52
C ARG A 111 11.43 8.74 2.27
N GLN A 112 10.56 8.13 3.06
CA GLN A 112 10.30 6.69 2.97
C GLN A 112 8.89 6.38 3.47
N ALA A 113 8.19 5.51 2.73
CA ALA A 113 6.87 5.03 3.11
C ALA A 113 6.92 4.25 4.44
N PRO A 114 5.85 4.29 5.26
CA PRO A 114 5.77 3.52 6.49
C PRO A 114 5.93 2.02 6.23
N SER A 115 6.62 1.32 7.14
CA SER A 115 6.79 -0.13 7.12
C SER A 115 6.48 -0.75 8.49
N PRO A 116 5.87 -1.94 8.57
CA PRO A 116 5.82 -2.70 9.82
C PRO A 116 7.24 -3.04 10.28
N ILE A 117 7.56 -2.82 11.55
CA ILE A 117 8.87 -3.17 12.11
C ILE A 117 8.86 -4.64 12.53
N GLY A 118 9.89 -5.38 12.09
CA GLY A 118 10.40 -6.58 12.76
C GLY A 118 9.49 -7.81 12.77
N GLY A 119 9.64 -8.68 11.77
CA GLY A 119 9.59 -10.14 11.95
C GLY A 119 8.30 -10.81 12.44
N SER A 120 7.26 -10.06 12.83
CA SER A 120 5.92 -10.58 12.98
C SER A 120 5.39 -10.77 11.57
N ARG A 121 5.70 -11.96 11.04
CA ARG A 121 4.93 -12.61 9.98
C ARG A 121 3.47 -12.25 10.29
N CYS A 122 2.84 -11.42 9.44
CA CYS A 122 1.40 -11.25 9.48
C CYS A 122 0.82 -12.62 9.15
N THR A 123 0.72 -13.47 10.17
CA THR A 123 -0.05 -14.69 10.10
C THR A 123 -1.48 -14.21 10.07
N LEU A 124 -2.03 -14.12 8.86
CA LEU A 124 -3.46 -14.23 8.66
C LEU A 124 -3.86 -15.53 9.36
N SER A 125 -4.31 -15.41 10.62
CA SER A 125 -4.83 -16.55 11.36
C SER A 125 -5.96 -17.13 10.50
N PRO A 126 -5.94 -18.43 10.16
CA PRO A 126 -6.98 -19.04 9.33
C PRO A 126 -8.33 -19.12 10.03
N ARG A 127 -8.46 -18.57 11.25
CA ARG A 127 -9.70 -18.48 12.01
C ARG A 127 -10.17 -17.03 12.18
N ALA A 128 -10.61 -16.43 11.09
CA ALA A 128 -11.63 -15.40 11.14
C ALA A 128 -12.37 -15.32 9.80
N ARG A 129 -13.23 -16.31 9.51
CA ARG A 129 -14.40 -16.08 8.64
C ARG A 129 -15.33 -15.12 9.37
N ARG A 130 -15.04 -13.81 9.30
CA ARG A 130 -16.02 -12.75 9.48
C ARG A 130 -15.74 -11.67 8.43
N PRO A 131 -16.71 -11.35 7.56
CA PRO A 131 -16.51 -10.31 6.57
C PRO A 131 -16.45 -8.95 7.29
N GLY A 132 -15.45 -8.12 6.97
CA GLY A 132 -15.54 -6.68 7.20
C GLY A 132 -14.58 -6.03 8.21
N ARG A 133 -13.51 -6.67 8.69
CA ARG A 133 -12.50 -5.97 9.50
C ARG A 133 -11.08 -6.41 9.19
N THR A 134 -10.38 -5.60 8.40
CA THR A 134 -8.92 -5.61 8.34
C THR A 134 -8.45 -4.21 8.70
N THR A 135 -8.08 -4.00 9.97
CA THR A 135 -7.38 -2.79 10.41
C THR A 135 -5.93 -3.20 10.64
N ALA A 136 -5.01 -2.74 9.78
CA ALA A 136 -3.58 -2.91 10.01
C ALA A 136 -3.10 -1.75 10.89
N VAL A 137 -2.75 -2.05 12.13
CA VAL A 137 -2.10 -1.12 13.05
C VAL A 137 -0.59 -1.31 12.91
N LEU A 138 0.14 -0.27 12.48
CA LEU A 138 1.59 -0.30 12.39
C LEU A 138 2.18 0.30 13.67
N ASP A 139 2.75 -0.54 14.53
CA ASP A 139 3.47 -0.10 15.74
C ASP A 139 4.95 0.14 15.40
N SER A 140 5.35 1.41 15.32
CA SER A 140 6.73 1.83 15.04
C SER A 140 7.55 2.02 16.32
N THR A 141 7.79 0.96 17.07
CA THR A 141 8.79 1.04 18.15
C THR A 141 10.17 0.81 17.54
N ASP A 142 10.95 1.88 17.37
CA ASP A 142 12.40 1.93 17.04
C ASP A 142 12.84 2.23 15.58
N GLN A 143 12.29 3.27 14.94
CA GLN A 143 12.86 3.81 13.68
C GLN A 143 13.47 5.22 13.81
N ALA A 144 13.32 5.89 14.97
CA ALA A 144 13.72 7.28 15.17
C ALA A 144 15.21 7.49 15.55
N ARG A 145 16.06 6.45 15.61
CA ARG A 145 17.46 6.58 16.11
C ARG A 145 18.56 6.53 15.06
N ARG A 146 18.28 6.59 13.76
CA ARG A 146 19.31 6.53 12.71
C ARG A 146 19.22 7.63 11.65
N CYS A 147 19.16 8.88 12.12
CA CYS A 147 19.57 10.05 11.34
C CYS A 147 20.45 10.93 12.24
N ARG A 148 21.75 10.62 12.29
CA ARG A 148 22.82 11.57 12.59
C ARG A 148 23.84 11.50 11.47
#